data_AF-A0A5M9TYQ2-F1
#
_entry.id   AF-A0A5M9TYQ2-F1
#
_cell.length_a   1.000
_cell.length_b   1.000
_cell.length_c   1.000
_cell.angle_alpha   90.00
_cell.angle_beta   90.00
_cell.angle_gamma   90.00
#
_symmetry.space_group_name_H-M   'P 1'
#
loop_
_entity.id
_entity.type
_entity.pdbx_description
1 polymer ?
#
loop_
_entity_poly.entity_id
_entity_poly.type
_entity_poly.pdbx_seq_one_letter_code
_entity_poly.pdbx_strand_id
1 'polypeptide(L)' 'MSTPSNPMHLSIRIKASDDPLDLKALAQSGGQHLYDLRYPKFAFPSEAHQMKYNRIRKELRGGEGSSESKL' A
#
# COMPACT_ATOMS: atom_id res chain seq x y z
N MET A 1 3.28 -14.45 -35.69
CA MET A 1 3.06 -13.07 -35.21
C MET A 1 2.61 -13.18 -33.76
N SER A 2 3.51 -13.01 -32.81
CA SER A 2 3.18 -13.13 -31.38
C SER A 2 2.78 -11.76 -30.86
N THR A 3 1.51 -11.59 -30.52
CA THR A 3 1.04 -10.41 -29.79
C THR A 3 1.76 -10.32 -28.44
N PRO A 4 2.31 -9.17 -28.04
CA PRO A 4 2.73 -9.01 -26.66
C PRO A 4 1.47 -9.04 -25.81
N SER A 5 1.28 -10.12 -25.06
CA SER A 5 0.36 -10.15 -23.92
C SER A 5 0.88 -9.09 -22.96
N ASN A 6 0.37 -7.86 -23.09
CA ASN A 6 0.63 -6.80 -22.14
C ASN A 6 0.13 -7.37 -20.81
N PRO A 7 1.01 -7.77 -19.86
CA PRO A 7 0.49 -8.19 -18.57
C PRO A 7 -0.18 -6.93 -18.05
N MET A 8 -1.51 -6.95 -17.97
CA MET A 8 -2.28 -6.00 -17.19
C MET A 8 -1.80 -6.18 -15.75
N HIS A 9 -0.64 -5.62 -15.44
CA HIS A 9 -0.10 -5.53 -14.10
C HIS A 9 -1.03 -4.53 -13.45
N LEU A 10 -2.11 -5.04 -12.86
CA LEU A 10 -3.15 -4.27 -12.19
C LEU A 10 -2.52 -3.64 -10.95
N SER A 11 -1.77 -2.57 -11.19
CA SER A 11 -1.17 -1.78 -10.13
C SER A 11 -2.30 -1.00 -9.47
N ILE A 12 -2.66 -1.36 -8.25
CA ILE A 12 -3.65 -0.58 -7.49
C ILE A 12 -2.99 0.72 -7.08
N ARG A 13 -3.63 1.86 -7.36
CA ARG A 13 -3.06 3.18 -7.07
C ARG A 13 -3.98 3.97 -6.15
N ILE A 14 -3.44 4.43 -5.03
CA ILE A 14 -4.14 5.33 -4.10
C ILE A 14 -3.42 6.68 -4.06
N LYS A 15 -4.10 7.73 -3.58
CA LYS A 15 -3.44 9.01 -3.30
C LYS A 15 -2.32 8.78 -2.29
N ALA A 16 -1.14 9.32 -2.58
CA ALA A 16 -0.05 9.29 -1.62
C ALA A 16 -0.42 10.14 -0.40
N SER A 17 0.18 9.78 0.73
CA SER A 17 0.10 10.51 1.98
C SER A 17 1.51 10.95 2.36
N ASP A 18 1.63 12.16 2.88
CA ASP A 18 2.91 12.69 3.38
C ASP A 18 3.16 12.32 4.85
N ASP A 19 2.24 11.55 5.47
CA ASP A 19 2.38 11.06 6.84
C ASP A 19 3.56 10.08 6.94
N PRO A 20 4.54 10.30 7.84
CA PRO A 20 5.66 9.39 8.06
C PRO A 20 5.24 7.94 8.35
N LEU A 21 4.10 7.73 9.02
CA LEU A 21 3.57 6.40 9.30
C LEU A 21 3.07 5.71 8.03
N ASP A 22 2.47 6.47 7.13
CA ASP A 22 1.98 5.95 5.85
C ASP A 22 3.15 5.60 4.92
N LEU A 23 4.24 6.39 4.94
CA LEU A 23 5.49 6.07 4.22
C LEU A 23 6.16 4.81 4.78
N LYS A 24 6.18 4.64 6.11
CA LYS A 24 6.68 3.42 6.76
C LYS A 24 5.84 2.19 6.40
N ALA A 25 4.51 2.34 6.39
CA ALA A 25 3.59 1.28 5.97
C ALA A 25 3.79 0.91 4.50
N LEU A 26 4.02 1.89 3.62
CA LEU A 26 4.30 1.67 2.21
C LEU A 26 5.55 0.81 2.02
N ALA A 27 6.67 1.17 2.66
CA ALA A 27 7.93 0.45 2.57
C ALA A 27 7.80 -1.02 3.00
N GLN A 28 7.03 -1.29 4.07
CA GLN A 28 6.81 -2.65 4.56
C GLN A 28 5.80 -3.46 3.73
N SER A 29 4.87 -2.77 3.07
CA SER A 29 3.84 -3.40 2.24
C SER A 29 4.34 -3.91 0.90
N GLY A 30 5.51 -3.44 0.43
CA GLY A 30 6.01 -3.68 -0.93
C GLY A 30 5.35 -2.79 -1.99
N GLY A 31 4.69 -1.71 -1.57
CA GLY A 31 4.19 -0.67 -2.47
C GLY A 31 5.30 0.29 -2.89
N GLN A 32 5.06 1.02 -3.98
CA GLN A 32 5.96 2.01 -4.55
C GLN A 32 5.36 3.40 -4.45
N HIS A 33 6.20 4.39 -4.18
CA HIS A 33 5.81 5.79 -4.26
C HIS A 33 6.09 6.29 -5.68
N LEU A 34 5.04 6.70 -6.39
CA LEU A 34 5.13 7.29 -7.72
C LEU A 34 5.13 8.82 -7.60
N TYR A 35 6.32 9.41 -7.76
CA TYR A 35 6.54 10.86 -7.72
C TYR A 35 6.39 11.54 -9.10
N ASP A 36 6.48 10.78 -10.18
CA ASP A 36 6.47 11.31 -11.57
C ASP A 36 5.09 11.80 -12.04
N LEU A 37 4.09 11.78 -11.16
CA LEU A 37 2.72 12.20 -11.46
C LEU A 37 2.47 13.58 -10.86
N ARG A 38 1.70 14.43 -11.58
CA ARG A 38 1.21 15.74 -11.08
C ARG A 38 0.59 15.65 -9.67
N TYR A 39 0.06 14.48 -9.30
CA TYR A 39 -0.37 14.15 -7.96
C TYR A 39 0.31 12.85 -7.52
N PRO A 40 1.13 12.87 -6.45
CA PRO A 40 1.83 11.68 -5.98
C PRO A 40 0.85 10.56 -5.63
N LYS A 41 1.24 9.32 -5.98
CA LYS A 41 0.41 8.13 -5.72
C LYS A 41 1.24 7.02 -5.10
N PHE A 42 0.60 6.24 -4.24
CA PHE A 42 1.14 4.93 -3.87
C PHE A 42 0.61 3.89 -4.84
N ALA A 43 1.50 3.05 -5.35
CA ALA A 43 1.18 1.97 -6.26
C ALA A 43 1.49 0.62 -5.60
N PHE A 44 0.58 -0.33 -5.75
CA PHE A 44 0.72 -1.68 -5.21
C PHE A 44 0.65 -2.69 -6.36
N PRO A 45 1.51 -3.72 -6.36
CA PRO A 45 1.52 -4.72 -7.43
C PRO A 45 0.30 -5.64 -7.40
N SER A 46 -0.37 -5.77 -6.24
CA SER A 46 -1.61 -6.54 -6.08
C SER A 46 -2.45 -6.05 -4.91
N GLU A 47 -3.70 -6.52 -4.83
CA GLU A 47 -4.63 -6.24 -3.71
C GLU A 47 -4.06 -6.68 -2.37
N ALA A 48 -3.37 -7.82 -2.32
CA ALA A 48 -2.73 -8.31 -1.10
C ALA A 48 -1.70 -7.29 -0.53
N HIS A 49 -0.96 -6.58 -1.39
CA HIS A 49 -0.01 -5.56 -0.96
C HIS A 49 -0.73 -4.31 -0.44
N GLN A 50 -1.83 -3.90 -1.07
CA GLN A 50 -2.67 -2.81 -0.58
C GLN A 50 -3.31 -3.15 0.78
N MET A 51 -3.83 -4.37 0.94
CA MET A 51 -4.37 -4.84 2.22
C MET A 51 -3.30 -4.86 3.31
N LYS A 52 -2.09 -5.33 2.98
CA LYS A 52 -0.93 -5.31 3.88
C LYS A 52 -0.57 -3.89 4.29
N TYR A 53 -0.54 -2.94 3.35
CA TYR A 53 -0.37 -1.51 3.62
C TYR A 53 -1.41 -1.00 4.62
N ASN A 54 -2.70 -1.27 4.38
CA ASN A 54 -3.78 -0.81 5.27
C ASN A 54 -3.66 -1.40 6.68
N ARG A 55 -3.27 -2.67 6.78
CA ARG A 55 -3.04 -3.34 8.08
C ARG A 55 -1.90 -2.68 8.85
N ILE A 56 -0.74 -2.53 8.23
CA ILE A 56 0.44 -1.90 8.86
C ILE A 56 0.14 -0.45 9.23
N ARG A 57 -0.53 0.29 8.35
CA ARG A 57 -0.97 1.65 8.61
C ARG A 57 -1.86 1.75 9.86
N LYS A 58 -2.78 0.80 10.03
CA LYS A 58 -3.66 0.74 11.21
C LYS A 58 -2.89 0.38 12.48
N GLU A 59 -1.97 -0.58 12.40
CA GLU A 59 -1.09 -0.97 13.51
C GLU A 59 -0.21 0.21 13.96
N LEU A 60 0.42 0.91 13.01
CA LEU A 60 1.30 2.06 13.27
C LEU A 60 0.56 3.29 13.84
N ARG A 61 -0.69 3.51 13.45
CA ARG A 61 -1.53 4.60 13.98
C ARG A 61 -2.05 4.33 15.40
N GLY A 62 -1.67 3.21 16.01
CA GLY A 62 -2.10 2.85 17.35
C GLY A 62 -3.50 2.26 17.37
N GLY A 63 -3.81 1.36 16.43
CA GLY A 63 -5.08 0.65 16.39
C GLY A 63 -5.39 -0.06 17.72
N GLU A 64 -6.12 0.63 18.60
CA GLU A 64 -6.91 0.06 19.68
C GLU A 64 -7.96 -0.88 19.09
N GLY A 65 -7.55 -2.11 18.84
CA GLY A 65 -8.42 -3.22 18.44
C GLY A 65 -7.85 -4.59 18.78
N SER A 66 -6.81 -4.66 19.61
CA SER A 66 -6.22 -5.92 20.08
C SER A 66 -5.62 -5.74 21.48
N SER A 67 -6.43 -5.18 22.38
CA SER A 67 -6.22 -5.28 23.82
C SER A 67 -7.54 -5.74 24.47
N GLU A 68 -8.05 -6.93 24.12
CA GLU A 68 -8.83 -7.74 25.08
C GLU A 68 -8.97 -9.20 24.60
N SER A 69 -8.02 -10.04 25.00
CA SER A 69 -8.32 -11.42 25.35
C SER A 69 -7.51 -11.68 26.60
N LYS A 70 -8.06 -11.21 27.73
CA LYS A 70 -7.67 -11.68 29.06
C LYS A 70 -7.87 -13.20 29.07
N LEU A 71 -6.76 -13.92 29.18
CA LEU A 71 -6.73 -15.25 29.81
C LEU A 71 -6.76 -15.07 31.32
#